data_AF-A0A497HXK4-F1
#
_entry.id   AF-A0A497HXK4-F1
#
_cell.length_a   1.000
_cell.length_b   1.000
_cell.length_c   1.000
_cell.angle_alpha   90.00
_cell.angle_beta   90.00
_cell.angle_gamma   90.00
#
_symmetry.space_group_name_H-M   'P 1'
#
loop_
_entity.id
_entity.type
_entity.pdbx_description
1 polymer ?
#
loop_
_entity_poly.entity_id
_entity_poly.type
_entity_poly.pdbx_seq_one_letter_code
_entity_poly.pdbx_strand_id
1 'polypeptide(L)' 'MKITIVYDNEAYKKDLKADWGFSCLVEIENTPKILFDTGANGSILLYNMK' A
#
# COMPACT_ATOMS: atom_id res chain seq x y z
N MET A 1 14.83 7.69 -2.02
CA MET A 1 13.41 7.73 -1.62
C MET A 1 12.61 6.88 -2.59
N LYS A 2 11.76 5.99 -2.08
CA LYS A 2 10.90 5.10 -2.86
C LYS A 2 9.50 5.07 -2.25
N ILE A 3 8.48 5.16 -3.09
CA ILE A 3 7.07 5.04 -2.70
C ILE A 3 6.51 3.81 -3.41
N THR A 4 5.92 2.90 -2.63
CA THR A 4 5.22 1.72 -3.16
C THR A 4 3.74 1.84 -2.80
N ILE A 5 2.87 1.99 -3.78
CA ILE A 5 1.42 1.97 -3.55
C ILE A 5 1.02 0.52 -3.26
N VAL A 6 0.39 0.30 -2.11
CA VAL A 6 -0.06 -1.03 -1.65
C VAL A 6 -1.58 -1.12 -1.55
N TYR A 7 -2.29 -0.02 -1.71
CA TYR A 7 -3.75 0.03 -1.78
C TYR A 7 -4.15 1.22 -2.64
N ASP A 8 -4.98 0.98 -3.65
CA ASP A 8 -5.56 2.01 -4.50
C ASP A 8 -6.87 1.50 -5.13
N ASN A 9 -7.60 2.42 -5.74
CA ASN A 9 -8.83 2.14 -6.47
C ASN A 9 -8.62 1.25 -7.71
N GLU A 10 -7.39 1.21 -8.23
CA GLU A 10 -7.00 0.38 -9.37
C GLU A 10 -5.78 -0.48 -9.04
N ALA A 11 -5.83 -1.75 -9.45
CA ALA A 11 -4.73 -2.68 -9.26
C ALA A 11 -3.81 -2.69 -10.48
N TYR A 12 -2.55 -2.25 -10.30
CA TYR A 12 -1.54 -2.32 -11.37
C TYR A 12 -1.12 -3.76 -11.70
N LYS A 13 -1.13 -4.67 -10.71
CA LYS A 13 -0.82 -6.09 -10.90
C LYS A 13 -2.05 -6.96 -10.61
N LYS A 14 -2.17 -8.08 -11.34
CA LYS A 14 -3.33 -8.98 -11.26
C LYS A 14 -3.49 -9.70 -9.91
N ASP A 15 -2.42 -9.78 -9.13
CA ASP A 15 -2.36 -10.40 -7.80
C ASP A 15 -2.64 -9.42 -6.67
N LEU A 16 -2.86 -8.13 -6.96
CA LEU A 16 -3.28 -7.14 -5.99
C LEU A 16 -4.81 -7.00 -5.98
N LYS A 17 -5.35 -6.68 -4.80
CA LYS A 17 -6.76 -6.34 -4.62
C LYS A 17 -6.92 -4.82 -4.58
N ALA A 18 -7.79 -4.31 -5.45
CA ALA A 18 -8.21 -2.91 -5.46
C ALA A 18 -9.51 -2.73 -4.68
N ASP A 19 -9.67 -1.55 -4.09
CA ASP A 19 -10.89 -1.06 -3.43
C ASP A 19 -10.78 0.45 -3.23
N TRP A 20 -11.86 1.14 -2.87
CA TRP A 20 -11.84 2.58 -2.65
C TRP A 20 -10.95 2.97 -1.46
N GLY A 21 -9.88 3.71 -1.71
CA GLY A 21 -8.97 4.20 -0.67
C GLY A 21 -7.52 4.27 -1.16
N PHE A 22 -6.61 4.63 -0.26
CA PHE A 22 -5.21 4.74 -0.57
C PHE A 22 -4.33 4.26 0.59
N SER A 23 -3.20 3.64 0.26
CA SER A 23 -2.11 3.39 1.21
C SER A 23 -0.81 3.18 0.44
N CYS A 24 0.29 3.69 1.00
CA CYS A 24 1.61 3.48 0.42
C CYS A 24 2.69 3.25 1.48
N LEU A 25 3.69 2.45 1.11
CA LEU A 25 4.92 2.29 1.88
C LEU A 25 5.95 3.31 1.39
N VAL A 26 6.40 4.16 2.30
CA VAL A 26 7.45 5.16 2.06
C VAL A 26 8.77 4.65 2.64
N GLU A 27 9.78 4.55 1.78
CA GLU A 27 11.11 4.05 2.11
C GLU A 27 12.17 5.13 1.81
N ILE A 28 12.90 5.55 2.85
CA ILE A 28 14.04 6.46 2.77
C ILE A 28 15.22 5.79 3.48
N GLU A 29 16.43 5.92 2.93
CA GLU A 29 17.62 5.34 3.53
C GLU A 29 17.89 5.95 4.90
N ASN A 30 18.33 5.12 5.85
CA ASN A 30 18.64 5.50 7.23
C ASN A 30 17.46 6.13 8.01
N THR A 31 16.22 5.85 7.61
CA THR A 31 15.02 6.20 8.38
C THR A 31 14.13 4.96 8.56
N PRO A 32 13.23 4.96 9.57
CA PRO A 32 12.16 3.97 9.63
C PRO A 32 11.33 3.99 8.35
N LYS A 33 10.83 2.81 7.94
CA LYS A 33 9.80 2.73 6.90
C LYS A 33 8.49 3.26 7.45
N ILE A 34 7.76 4.01 6.64
CA ILE A 34 6.48 4.60 7.04
C ILE A 34 5.38 3.99 6.17
N LEU A 35 4.38 3.42 6.82
CA LEU A 35 3.11 3.11 6.18
C LEU A 35 2.23 4.35 6.29
N PHE A 36 1.94 4.98 5.16
CA PHE A 36 1.06 6.13 5.09
C PHE A 36 -0.34 5.67 4.69
N ASP A 37 -1.31 5.96 5.57
CA ASP A 37 -2.72 5.53 5.46
C ASP A 37 -2.88 4.00 5.39
N THR A 38 -4.11 3.50 5.51
CA THR A 38 -4.41 2.06 5.54
C THR A 38 -5.52 1.64 4.58
N GLY A 39 -5.98 2.54 3.72
CA GLY A 39 -7.16 2.33 2.88
C GLY A 39 -8.44 2.14 3.70
N ALA A 40 -9.51 1.68 3.05
CA ALA A 40 -10.80 1.46 3.71
C ALA A 40 -10.94 0.08 4.36
N ASN A 41 -10.17 -0.93 3.92
CA ASN A 41 -10.29 -2.30 4.38
C ASN A 41 -8.93 -2.92 4.76
N GLY A 42 -8.68 -3.09 6.06
CA GLY A 42 -7.45 -3.66 6.58
C GLY A 42 -7.13 -5.08 6.08
N SER A 43 -8.13 -5.88 5.70
CA SER A 43 -7.89 -7.22 5.15
C SER A 43 -7.33 -7.17 3.72
N ILE A 44 -7.72 -6.17 2.93
CA ILE A 44 -7.16 -5.94 1.59
C ILE A 44 -5.74 -5.41 1.71
N LEU A 45 -5.50 -4.45 2.62
CA LEU A 45 -4.15 -3.95 2.93
C LEU A 45 -3.20 -5.09 3.30
N LEU A 46 -3.56 -5.89 4.30
CA LEU A 46 -2.74 -7.03 4.75
C LEU A 46 -2.57 -8.11 3.68
N TYR A 47 -3.50 -8.24 2.72
CA TYR A 47 -3.34 -9.14 1.59
C TYR A 47 -2.32 -8.60 0.59
N ASN A 48 -2.37 -7.32 0.25
CA ASN A 48 -1.46 -6.68 -0.71
C ASN A 48 -0.03 -6.50 -0.16
N MET A 49 0.16 -6.52 1.16
CA MET A 49 1.47 -6.40 1.83
C MET A 49 2.20 -7.73 2.02
N LYS A 50 1.65 -8.85 1.55
CA LYS A 50 2.32 -10.16 1.55
C LYS A 50 3.33 -10.28 0.41
#